data_AF-A0A9W4WY06-F1
#
_entry.id   AF-A0A9W4WY06-F1
#
_cell.length_a   1.000
_cell.length_b   1.000
_cell.length_c   1.000
_cell.angle_alpha   90.00
_cell.angle_beta   90.00
_cell.angle_gamma   90.00
#
_symmetry.space_group_name_H-M   'P 1'
#
loop_
_entity.id
_entity.type
_entity.pdbx_description
1 polymer ?
#
loop_
_entity_poly.entity_id
_entity_poly.type
_entity_poly.pdbx_seq_one_letter_code
_entity_poly.pdbx_strand_id
1 'polypeptide(L)'
;MNAIEFNFYHLSPDGIFYQVICKIIQENSVSANDYDYDHEFFYQSSNDPTLYYHVGCKHLSHHVIEHLLNLSEIELESSRTTILSLQQKLCLEQSLKLKLDTLFWLHHRNVATYVAS
;
A
#
# COMPACT_ATOMS: atom_id res chain seq x y z
N MET A 1 12.53 14.73 9.29
CA MET A 1 12.46 14.52 7.83
C MET A 1 11.30 13.58 7.61
N ASN A 2 10.28 14.00 6.86
CA ASN A 2 9.06 13.22 6.66
C ASN A 2 9.42 11.92 5.93
N ALA A 3 9.06 10.77 6.50
CA ALA A 3 9.09 9.51 5.77
C ALA A 3 8.27 9.69 4.49
N ILE A 4 8.84 9.35 3.34
CA ILE A 4 8.07 9.33 2.08
C ILE A 4 7.11 8.15 2.20
N GLU A 5 5.88 8.47 2.59
CA GLU A 5 4.76 7.56 2.65
C GLU A 5 3.85 7.85 1.46
N PHE A 6 3.46 6.80 0.75
CA PHE A 6 2.48 6.86 -0.32
C PHE A 6 1.40 5.82 -0.05
N ASN A 7 0.14 6.21 -0.19
CA ASN A 7 -1.00 5.32 -0.02
C ASN A 7 -1.88 5.31 -1.27
N PHE A 8 -2.52 4.17 -1.51
CA PHE A 8 -3.43 3.96 -2.63
C PHE A 8 -4.41 2.83 -2.33
N TYR A 9 -5.46 2.73 -3.15
CA TYR A 9 -6.43 1.64 -3.04
C TYR A 9 -6.16 0.56 -4.09
N HIS A 10 -6.37 -0.70 -3.72
CA HIS A 10 -6.15 -1.85 -4.56
C HIS A 10 -7.29 -2.86 -4.44
N LEU A 11 -7.86 -3.25 -5.58
CA LEU A 11 -8.78 -4.38 -5.67
C LEU A 11 -7.95 -5.62 -6.05
N SER A 12 -7.90 -6.60 -5.16
CA SER A 12 -7.21 -7.86 -5.40
C SER A 12 -8.00 -8.76 -6.37
N PRO A 13 -7.35 -9.78 -6.96
CA PRO A 13 -8.01 -10.71 -7.88
C PRO A 13 -9.19 -11.49 -7.29
N ASP A 14 -9.24 -11.68 -5.97
CA ASP A 14 -10.34 -12.30 -5.23
C ASP A 14 -11.47 -11.32 -4.88
N GLY A 15 -11.43 -10.10 -5.40
CA GLY A 15 -12.49 -9.11 -5.25
C GLY A 15 -12.46 -8.34 -3.93
N ILE A 16 -11.37 -8.44 -3.18
CA ILE A 16 -11.21 -7.77 -1.88
C ILE A 16 -10.51 -6.42 -2.09
N PHE A 17 -11.03 -5.39 -1.44
CA PHE A 17 -10.46 -4.05 -1.50
C PHE A 17 -9.51 -3.81 -0.34
N TYR A 18 -8.37 -3.20 -0.64
CA TYR A 18 -7.35 -2.85 0.33
C TYR A 18 -6.96 -1.38 0.22
N GLN A 19 -6.78 -0.73 1.36
CA GLN A 19 -5.90 0.42 1.48
C GLN A 19 -4.46 -0.08 1.62
N VAL A 20 -3.60 0.36 0.72
CA VAL A 20 -2.19 -0.01 0.69
C VAL A 20 -1.38 1.20 1.10
N ILE A 21 -0.47 1.01 2.04
CA ILE A 21 0.43 2.03 2.56
C ILE A 21 1.86 1.55 2.32
N CYS A 22 2.63 2.32 1.56
CA CYS A 22 4.02 2.04 1.24
C CYS A 22 4.92 3.05 1.93
N LYS A 23 5.94 2.58 2.64
CA LYS A 23 6.93 3.41 3.33
C LYS A 23 8.33 3.01 2.90
N ILE A 24 9.15 3.98 2.51
CA ILE A 24 10.57 3.73 2.24
C ILE A 24 11.27 3.36 3.55
N ILE A 25 12.02 2.26 3.52
CA ILE A 25 12.87 1.81 4.63
C ILE A 25 14.20 2.55 4.52
N GLN A 26 14.57 3.30 5.55
CA GLN A 26 15.87 3.95 5.66
C GLN A 26 16.73 3.19 6.69
N GLU A 27 18.03 3.09 6.44
CA GLU A 27 18.96 2.53 7.42
C GLU A 27 18.83 3.30 8.74
N ASN A 28 18.55 2.59 9.84
CA ASN A 28 18.33 3.12 11.19
C ASN A 28 16.96 3.77 11.47
N SER A 29 15.96 3.66 10.59
CA SER A 29 14.59 4.04 10.95
C SER A 29 13.96 2.96 11.83
N VAL A 30 13.76 3.23 13.12
CA VAL A 30 12.87 2.44 13.97
C VAL A 30 11.44 2.79 13.58
N SER A 31 10.67 1.82 13.07
CA SER A 31 9.24 2.01 12.82
C SER A 31 8.54 2.15 14.18
N ALA A 32 8.32 3.40 14.61
CA ALA A 32 7.61 3.70 15.86
C ALA A 32 6.10 3.41 15.79
N ASN A 33 5.61 2.97 14.63
CA ASN A 33 4.18 2.87 14.38
C ASN A 33 3.75 1.41 14.34
N ASP A 34 3.02 1.04 15.38
CA ASP A 34 2.23 -0.18 15.52
C ASP A 34 1.01 -0.09 14.60
N TYR A 35 1.26 -0.12 13.29
CA TYR A 35 0.17 -0.11 12.32
C TYR A 35 -0.50 -1.47 12.33
N ASP A 36 -1.78 -1.49 12.72
CA ASP A 36 -2.66 -2.66 12.61
C ASP A 36 -2.96 -2.96 11.12
N TYR A 37 -2.02 -3.64 10.45
CA TYR A 37 -2.15 -4.13 9.08
C TYR A 37 -2.69 -5.55 9.08
N ASP A 38 -3.65 -5.85 8.19
CA ASP A 38 -4.15 -7.22 8.00
C ASP A 38 -3.12 -8.11 7.28
N HIS A 39 -2.27 -7.49 6.46
CA HIS A 39 -1.09 -8.12 5.86
C HIS A 39 0.02 -7.10 5.64
N GLU A 40 1.26 -7.54 5.79
CA GLU A 40 2.44 -6.72 5.50
C GLU A 40 3.55 -7.54 4.86
N PHE A 41 4.34 -6.90 4.02
CA PHE A 41 5.49 -7.51 3.35
C PHE A 41 6.53 -6.47 2.95
N PHE A 42 7.72 -6.96 2.62
CA PHE A 42 8.80 -6.14 2.06
C PHE A 42 8.81 -6.22 0.54
N TYR A 43 9.03 -5.07 -0.09
CA TYR A 43 9.15 -4.95 -1.54
C TYR A 43 10.41 -4.17 -1.89
N GLN A 44 11.27 -4.76 -2.71
CA GLN A 44 12.42 -4.07 -3.31
C GLN A 44 11.98 -3.51 -4.65
N SER A 45 12.29 -2.23 -4.92
CA SER A 45 11.98 -1.63 -6.22
C SER A 45 12.78 -2.30 -7.33
N SER A 46 12.07 -2.70 -8.38
CA SER A 46 12.69 -3.19 -9.61
C SER A 46 13.46 -2.10 -10.37
N ASN A 47 13.13 -0.81 -10.12
CA ASN A 47 13.74 0.34 -10.80
C ASN A 47 14.98 0.87 -10.05
N ASP A 48 14.98 0.77 -8.72
CA ASP A 48 16.09 1.20 -7.87
C ASP A 48 16.33 0.12 -6.80
N PRO A 49 17.32 -0.75 -7.00
CA PRO A 49 17.63 -1.83 -6.07
C PRO A 49 18.04 -1.36 -4.67
N THR A 50 18.37 -0.08 -4.50
CA THR A 50 18.70 0.51 -3.19
C THR A 50 17.45 0.91 -2.39
N LEU A 51 16.29 0.97 -3.03
CA LEU A 51 15.03 1.32 -2.41
C LEU A 51 14.24 0.08 -1.98
N TYR A 52 14.03 -0.03 -0.67
CA TYR A 52 13.18 -1.01 -0.05
C TYR A 52 11.96 -0.34 0.56
N TYR A 53 10.82 -0.99 0.41
CA TYR A 53 9.54 -0.54 0.92
C TYR A 53 9.00 -1.54 1.91
N HIS A 54 8.48 -1.04 3.03
CA HIS A 54 7.53 -1.74 3.86
C HIS A 54 6.13 -1.45 3.30
N VAL A 55 5.41 -2.51 2.94
CA VAL A 55 4.07 -2.42 2.35
C VAL A 55 3.08 -3.01 3.33
N GLY A 56 2.23 -2.15 3.89
CA GLY A 56 1.11 -2.53 4.73
C GLY A 56 -0.21 -2.52 3.95
N CYS A 57 -1.05 -3.52 4.18
CA CYS A 57 -2.35 -3.67 3.56
C CYS A 57 -3.43 -3.72 4.63
N LYS A 58 -4.46 -2.87 4.50
CA LYS A 58 -5.65 -2.87 5.34
C LYS A 58 -6.87 -3.22 4.50
N HIS A 59 -7.59 -4.25 4.89
CA HIS A 59 -8.84 -4.66 4.26
C HIS A 59 -9.90 -3.58 4.47
N LEU A 60 -10.62 -3.26 3.40
CA LEU A 60 -11.78 -2.37 3.41
C LEU A 60 -13.02 -3.19 3.12
N SER A 61 -13.91 -3.31 4.11
CA SER A 61 -15.19 -3.96 3.89
C SER A 61 -16.04 -3.18 2.88
N HIS A 62 -16.96 -3.86 2.19
CA HIS A 62 -17.83 -3.20 1.21
C HIS A 62 -18.62 -2.02 1.80
N HIS A 63 -19.05 -2.14 3.06
CA HIS A 63 -19.72 -1.04 3.78
C HIS A 63 -18.81 0.19 3.92
N VAL A 64 -17.53 0.00 4.25
CA VAL A 64 -16.54 1.08 4.31
C VAL A 64 -16.40 1.77 2.96
N ILE A 65 -16.32 0.99 1.87
CA ILE A 65 -16.17 1.54 0.52
C ILE A 65 -17.42 2.29 0.09
N GLU A 66 -18.60 1.70 0.29
CA GLU A 66 -19.89 2.32 0.01
C GLU A 66 -20.03 3.64 0.76
N HIS A 67 -19.65 3.67 2.04
CA HIS A 67 -19.66 4.89 2.83
C HIS A 67 -18.66 5.94 2.32
N LEU A 68 -17.42 5.55 1.98
CA LEU A 68 -16.41 6.44 1.40
C LEU A 68 -16.89 7.07 0.09
N LEU A 69 -17.57 6.30 -0.76
CA LEU A 69 -18.14 6.79 -2.03
C LEU A 69 -19.34 7.73 -1.81
N ASN A 70 -20.06 7.58 -0.70
CA ASN A 70 -21.23 8.39 -0.37
C ASN A 70 -20.92 9.66 0.47
N LEU A 71 -19.64 9.93 0.78
CA LEU A 71 -19.15 11.18 1.42
C LEU A 71 -19.78 11.56 2.77
N SER A 72 -20.29 10.62 3.56
CA SER A 72 -20.57 10.91 4.98
C SER A 72 -19.26 11.02 5.76
N GLU A 73 -19.05 12.13 6.45
CA GLU A 73 -17.94 12.28 7.41
C GLU A 73 -18.20 11.33 8.60
N ILE A 74 -17.28 10.39 8.90
CA ILE A 74 -16.91 9.91 10.26
C ILE A 74 -15.90 8.75 10.21
N GLU A 75 -15.14 8.69 11.31
CA GLU A 75 -14.13 7.75 11.78
C GLU A 75 -14.35 6.29 11.35
N LEU A 76 -13.37 5.78 10.61
CA LEU A 76 -13.33 4.43 10.07
C LEU A 76 -13.10 3.42 11.20
N GLU A 77 -14.17 3.00 11.87
CA GLU A 77 -14.11 1.83 12.73
C GLU A 77 -13.77 0.62 11.86
N SER A 78 -12.54 0.12 12.03
CA SER A 78 -12.07 -1.07 11.34
C SER A 78 -12.97 -2.23 11.77
N SER A 79 -13.88 -2.63 10.89
CA SER A 79 -14.59 -3.89 11.03
C SER A 79 -13.53 -4.99 10.96
N ARG A 80 -12.94 -5.35 12.10
CA ARG A 80 -11.88 -6.37 12.21
C ARG A 80 -12.36 -7.61 11.47
N THR A 81 -11.70 -7.91 10.36
CA THR A 81 -12.12 -8.96 9.45
C THR A 81 -10.97 -9.91 9.23
N THR A 82 -11.22 -11.15 9.67
CA THR A 82 -10.70 -12.41 9.11
C THR A 82 -9.21 -12.44 8.72
N ILE A 83 -8.45 -13.19 9.51
CA ILE A 83 -7.08 -13.62 9.17
C ILE A 83 -7.05 -14.13 7.73
N LEU A 84 -6.34 -13.42 6.84
CA LEU A 84 -6.17 -13.84 5.46
C LEU A 84 -5.49 -15.20 5.41
N SER A 85 -6.01 -16.09 4.55
CA SER A 85 -5.32 -17.35 4.25
C SER A 85 -3.98 -17.07 3.56
N LEU A 86 -3.02 -18.01 3.67
CA LEU A 86 -1.72 -17.88 2.99
C LEU A 86 -1.88 -17.68 1.47
N GLN A 87 -2.87 -18.33 0.86
CA GLN A 87 -3.15 -18.17 -0.57
C GLN A 87 -3.61 -16.76 -0.91
N GLN A 88 -4.49 -16.16 -0.09
CA GLN A 88 -4.93 -14.78 -0.29
C GLN A 88 -3.79 -13.80 -0.12
N LYS A 89 -2.92 -14.00 0.88
CA LYS A 89 -1.71 -13.19 1.08
C LYS A 89 -0.79 -13.25 -0.13
N LEU A 90 -0.53 -14.45 -0.65
CA LEU A 90 0.31 -14.64 -1.83
C LEU A 90 -0.27 -13.96 -3.08
N CYS A 91 -1.59 -14.13 -3.32
CA CYS A 91 -2.28 -13.48 -4.44
C CYS A 91 -2.22 -11.94 -4.32
N LEU A 92 -2.44 -11.41 -3.11
CA LEU A 92 -2.37 -9.99 -2.82
C LEU A 92 -0.96 -9.45 -3.14
N GLU A 93 0.08 -10.08 -2.61
CA GLU A 93 1.47 -9.70 -2.88
C GLU A 93 1.83 -9.70 -4.36
N GLN A 94 1.47 -10.76 -5.10
CA GLN A 94 1.77 -10.87 -6.52
C GLN A 94 1.08 -9.76 -7.32
N SER A 95 -0.20 -9.51 -7.04
CA SER A 95 -0.96 -8.45 -7.72
C SER A 95 -0.42 -7.05 -7.38
N LEU A 96 0.01 -6.82 -6.14
CA LEU A 96 0.60 -5.56 -5.71
C LEU A 96 1.98 -5.33 -6.29
N LYS A 97 2.85 -6.34 -6.36
CA LYS A 97 4.18 -6.23 -6.97
C LYS A 97 4.11 -5.65 -8.39
N LEU A 98 3.23 -6.21 -9.22
CA LEU A 98 2.98 -5.71 -10.59
C LEU A 98 2.52 -4.24 -10.62
N LYS A 99 1.64 -3.85 -9.69
CA LYS A 99 1.13 -2.49 -9.59
C LYS A 99 2.19 -1.51 -9.06
N LEU A 100 2.98 -1.91 -8.07
CA LEU A 100 4.07 -1.12 -7.49
C LEU A 100 5.18 -0.85 -8.51
N ASP A 101 5.56 -1.87 -9.30
CA ASP A 101 6.50 -1.71 -10.41
C ASP A 101 6.03 -0.60 -11.36
N THR A 102 4.73 -0.59 -11.69
CA THR A 102 4.11 0.40 -12.57
C THR A 102 4.06 1.80 -11.94
N LEU A 103 3.63 1.91 -10.67
CA LEU A 103 3.46 3.18 -9.97
C LEU A 103 4.80 3.88 -9.71
N PHE A 104 5.82 3.14 -9.26
CA PHE A 104 7.14 3.72 -9.03
C PHE A 104 7.86 4.09 -10.32
N TRP A 105 7.62 3.34 -11.40
CA TRP A 105 8.11 3.72 -12.72
C TRP A 105 7.50 5.05 -13.21
N LEU A 106 6.19 5.26 -13.00
CA LEU A 106 5.54 6.53 -13.30
C LEU A 106 6.06 7.67 -12.43
N HIS A 107 6.23 7.43 -11.12
CA HIS A 107 6.75 8.44 -10.20
C HIS A 107 8.14 8.95 -10.61
N HIS A 108 9.08 8.05 -10.96
CA HIS A 108 10.40 8.46 -11.42
C HIS A 108 10.39 9.19 -12.77
N ARG A 109 9.56 8.77 -13.73
CA ARG A 109 9.45 9.49 -15.02
C ARG A 109 8.93 10.91 -14.85
N ASN A 110 7.92 11.11 -14.00
CA ASN A 110 7.37 12.44 -13.77
C ASN A 110 8.39 13.37 -13.09
N VAL A 111 9.17 12.88 -12.12
CA VAL A 111 10.23 13.68 -11.49
C VAL A 111 11.32 14.07 -12.51
N ALA A 112 11.72 13.17 -13.41
CA ALA A 112 12.72 13.48 -14.44
C ALA A 112 12.25 14.53 -15.45
N THR A 113 10.95 14.57 -15.79
CA THR A 113 10.40 15.57 -16.71
C THR A 113 10.32 16.98 -16.14
N TYR A 114 10.18 17.14 -14.81
CA TYR A 114 10.16 18.47 -14.16
C TYR A 114 11.55 19.10 -13.99
N VAL A 115 12.61 18.31 -14.03
CA VAL A 115 14.00 18.80 -13.88
C VAL A 115 14.61 19.21 -15.24
N ALA A 116 13.93 18.86 -16.34
CA ALA A 116 14.38 19.14 -17.71
C ALA A 116 13.63 20.30 -18.40
N SER A 117 12.78 21.02 -17.66
CA SER A 117 11.98 22.18 -18.11
C SER A 117 12.24 23.40 -17.25
#